data_AF-A0A8J7MV00-F1
#
_entry.id   AF-A0A8J7MV00-F1
#
_cell.length_a   1.000
_cell.length_b   1.000
_cell.length_c   1.000
_cell.angle_alpha   90.00
_cell.angle_beta   90.00
_cell.angle_gamma   90.00
#
_symmetry.space_group_name_H-M   'P 1'
#
loop_
_entity.id
_entity.type
_entity.pdbx_description
1 polymer ?
#
loop_
_entity_poly.entity_id
_entity_poly.type
_entity_poly.pdbx_seq_one_letter_code
_entity_poly.pdbx_strand_id
1 'polypeptide(L)' 'DNYATFKFAIKEGHDKGRAEGRAEGQNKEKKHIAQNMLKEGMAVSLICKMTGLDEQEVLKLKDE' A
#
# COMPACT_ATOMS: atom_id res chain seq x y z
N ASP A 1 11.98 6.55 -37.29
CA ASP A 1 11.58 5.25 -36.73
C ASP A 1 10.42 5.37 -35.74
N ASN A 2 9.20 5.13 -36.20
CA ASN A 2 7.99 5.20 -35.37
C ASN A 2 7.82 3.95 -34.45
N TYR A 3 8.49 2.85 -34.81
CA TYR A 3 8.43 1.56 -34.12
C TYR A 3 9.10 1.59 -32.74
N ALA A 4 10.23 2.30 -32.61
CA ALA A 4 10.96 2.43 -31.35
C ALA A 4 10.14 3.19 -30.31
N THR A 5 9.46 4.27 -30.72
CA THR A 5 8.63 5.10 -29.86
C THR A 5 7.44 4.33 -29.29
N PHE A 6 6.75 3.54 -30.12
CA PHE A 6 5.61 2.74 -29.69
C PHE A 6 6.03 1.62 -28.71
N LYS A 7 7.14 0.93 -29.00
CA LYS A 7 7.68 -0.12 -28.12
C LYS A 7 8.11 0.42 -26.76
N PHE A 8 8.67 1.64 -26.74
CA PHE A 8 9.03 2.32 -25.49
C PHE A 8 7.79 2.70 -24.67
N ALA A 9 6.76 3.25 -25.30
CA ALA A 9 5.51 3.63 -24.62
C ALA A 9 4.80 2.43 -23.97
N ILE A 10 4.74 1.28 -24.66
CA ILE A 10 4.14 0.06 -24.09
C ILE A 10 4.95 -0.46 -22.90
N LYS A 11 6.28 -0.42 -22.99
CA LYS A 11 7.16 -0.84 -21.89
C LYS A 11 7.00 0.07 -20.67
N GLU A 12 7.00 1.38 -20.86
CA GLU A 12 6.76 2.34 -19.78
C GLU A 12 5.38 2.14 -19.14
N GLY A 13 4.33 1.93 -19.94
CA GLY A 13 2.98 1.69 -19.42
C GLY A 13 2.91 0.44 -18.54
N HIS A 14 3.56 -0.65 -18.97
CA HIS A 14 3.62 -1.88 -18.20
C HIS A 14 4.44 -1.73 -16.91
N ASP A 15 5.60 -1.06 -16.99
CA ASP A 15 6.46 -0.84 -15.83
C ASP A 15 5.81 0.08 -14.80
N LYS A 16 5.13 1.14 -15.24
CA LYS A 16 4.32 2.03 -14.38
C LYS A 16 3.17 1.27 -13.72
N GLY A 17 2.36 0.55 -14.50
CA GLY A 17 1.24 -0.22 -13.96
C GLY A 17 1.67 -1.29 -12.95
N ARG A 18 2.83 -1.92 -13.17
CA ARG A 18 3.40 -2.88 -12.21
C ARG A 18 3.89 -2.21 -10.93
N ALA A 19 4.54 -1.05 -11.04
CA ALA A 19 5.01 -0.30 -9.88
C ALA A 19 3.83 0.22 -9.03
N GLU A 20 2.82 0.81 -9.68
CA GLU A 20 1.60 1.30 -9.03
C GLU A 20 0.84 0.15 -8.34
N GLY A 21 0.59 -0.95 -9.04
CA GLY A 21 -0.09 -2.11 -8.47
C GLY A 21 0.64 -2.71 -7.26
N ARG A 22 1.99 -2.70 -7.27
CA ARG A 22 2.79 -3.18 -6.13
C ARG A 22 2.68 -2.22 -4.93
N ALA A 23 2.75 -0.91 -5.17
CA ALA A 23 2.64 0.10 -4.12
C ALA A 23 1.24 0.08 -3.48
N GLU A 24 0.18 0.00 -4.30
CA GLU A 24 -1.19 -0.13 -3.82
C GLU A 24 -1.40 -1.40 -2.99
N GLY A 25 -0.88 -2.54 -3.47
CA GLY A 25 -0.98 -3.82 -2.77
C GLY A 25 -0.33 -3.76 -1.38
N GLN A 26 0.89 -3.25 -1.29
CA GLN A 26 1.61 -3.09 -0.02
C GLN A 26 0.87 -2.17 0.95
N ASN A 27 0.29 -1.07 0.46
CA ASN A 27 -0.42 -0.13 1.32
C ASN A 27 -1.75 -0.71 1.81
N LYS A 28 -2.49 -1.42 0.95
CA LYS A 28 -3.72 -2.14 1.32
C LYS A 28 -3.45 -3.23 2.35
N GLU A 29 -2.38 -3.99 2.18
CA GLU A 29 -2.02 -5.07 3.11
C GLU A 29 -1.67 -4.53 4.50
N LYS A 30 -0.84 -3.49 4.58
CA LYS A 30 -0.49 -2.83 5.87
C LYS A 30 -1.73 -2.33 6.61
N LYS A 31 -2.64 -1.65 5.89
CA LYS A 31 -3.90 -1.15 6.46
C LYS A 31 -4.79 -2.29 6.95
N HIS A 32 -4.94 -3.34 6.16
CA HIS A 32 -5.74 -4.51 6.54
C HIS A 32 -5.18 -5.24 7.76
N ILE A 33 -3.85 -5.38 7.85
CA ILE A 33 -3.19 -5.95 9.03
C ILE A 33 -3.46 -5.06 10.26
N ALA A 34 -3.27 -3.75 10.16
CA ALA A 34 -3.54 -2.83 11.26
C ALA A 34 -5.01 -2.84 11.71
N GLN A 35 -5.96 -2.89 10.77
CA GLN A 35 -7.38 -3.03 11.08
C GLN A 35 -7.69 -4.33 11.82
N ASN A 36 -7.13 -5.46 11.37
CA ASN A 36 -7.32 -6.74 12.04
C ASN A 36 -6.71 -6.71 13.44
N MET A 37 -5.52 -6.14 13.61
CA MET A 37 -4.90 -6.01 14.93
C MET A 37 -5.72 -5.13 15.89
N LEU A 38 -6.33 -4.06 15.37
CA LEU A 38 -7.25 -3.22 16.14
C LEU A 38 -8.51 -4.00 16.56
N LYS A 39 -9.08 -4.79 15.66
CA LYS A 39 -10.25 -5.65 15.95
C LYS A 39 -9.96 -6.71 17.01
N GLU A 40 -8.75 -7.24 17.02
CA GLU A 40 -8.22 -8.16 18.06
C GLU A 40 -7.96 -7.44 19.40
N GLY A 41 -8.15 -6.12 19.49
CA GLY A 41 -7.99 -5.35 20.73
C GLY A 41 -6.52 -5.04 21.07
N MET A 42 -5.60 -5.12 20.11
CA MET A 42 -4.21 -4.73 20.35
C MET A 42 -4.07 -3.23 20.56
N ALA A 43 -3.09 -2.85 21.39
CA ALA A 43 -2.76 -1.45 21.62
C ALA A 43 -2.18 -0.79 20.35
N VAL A 44 -2.63 0.44 20.04
CA VAL A 44 -2.21 1.23 18.86
C VAL A 44 -0.68 1.31 18.75
N SER A 45 0.03 1.53 19.86
CA SER A 45 1.50 1.59 19.89
C SER A 45 2.18 0.30 19.41
N LEU A 46 1.59 -0.87 19.70
CA LEU A 46 2.09 -2.16 19.20
C LEU A 46 1.81 -2.32 17.71
N ILE A 47 0.63 -1.90 17.25
CA ILE A 47 0.23 -1.94 15.85
C ILE A 47 1.17 -1.07 15.01
N CYS A 48 1.48 0.14 15.48
CA CYS A 48 2.47 1.02 14.85
C CYS A 48 3.85 0.37 14.73
N LYS A 49 4.33 -0.30 15.79
CA LYS A 49 5.60 -1.04 15.73
C LYS A 49 5.59 -2.21 14.74
N MET A 50 4.48 -2.94 14.65
CA MET A 50 4.38 -4.13 13.80
C MET A 50 4.16 -3.79 12.33
N THR A 51 3.36 -2.76 12.04
CA THR A 51 2.97 -2.38 10.67
C THR A 51 3.83 -1.26 10.09
N GLY A 52 4.56 -0.53 10.94
CA GLY A 52 5.31 0.66 10.57
C GLY A 52 4.42 1.85 10.18
N LEU A 53 3.14 1.80 10.53
CA LEU A 53 2.19 2.89 10.33
C LEU A 53 2.22 3.84 11.52
N ASP A 54 1.94 5.12 11.29
CA ASP A 54 1.84 6.10 12.36
C ASP A 54 0.56 5.92 13.18
N GLU A 55 0.57 6.37 14.45
CA GLU A 55 -0.61 6.26 15.32
C GLU A 55 -1.84 6.94 14.72
N GLN A 56 -1.63 8.05 13.99
CA GLN A 56 -2.72 8.73 13.27
C GLN A 56 -3.28 7.89 12.12
N GLU A 57 -2.43 7.17 11.39
CA GLU A 57 -2.89 6.28 10.31
C GLU A 57 -3.66 5.10 10.88
N VAL A 58 -3.18 4.51 11.98
CA VAL A 58 -3.87 3.43 12.69
C VAL A 58 -5.19 3.92 13.28
N LEU A 59 -5.26 5.13 13.85
CA LEU A 59 -6.53 5.70 14.33
C LEU A 59 -7.55 5.91 13.20
N LYS A 60 -7.10 6.43 12.05
CA LYS A 60 -7.99 6.60 10.88
C LYS A 60 -8.60 5.28 10.41
N LEU A 61 -7.87 4.16 10.57
CA LEU A 61 -8.36 2.83 10.23
C LEU A 61 -9.39 2.27 11.22
N LYS A 62 -9.47 2.84 12.43
CA LYS A 62 -10.47 2.48 13.45
C LYS A 62 -11.83 3.11 13.16
N ASP A 63 -11.83 4.29 12.52
CA ASP A 63 -13.03 5.10 12.23
C ASP A 63 -13.61 4.83 10.82
N GLU A 64 -13.04 3.89 10.07
CA GLU A 64 -13.49 3.40 8.75
C GLU A 64 -14.25 2.06 8.88
#